data_AF-A0A934WQS9-F1
#
_entry.id   AF-A0A934WQS9-F1
#
_cell.length_a   1.000
_cell.length_b   1.000
_cell.length_c   1.000
_cell.angle_alpha   90.00
_cell.angle_beta   90.00
_cell.angle_gamma   90.00
#
_symmetry.space_group_name_H-M   'P 1'
#
loop_
_entity.id
_entity.type
_entity.pdbx_description
1 polymer ?
#
loop_
_entity_poly.entity_id
_entity_poly.type
_entity_poly.pdbx_seq_one_letter_code
_entity_poly.pdbx_strand_id
1 'polypeptide(L)'
;MPYVDAQAVAQAREMDLLTYLQNYEPQELVKISGDNYCTRSHDSLKISNGKWYWWSRGFGGYSALDYLVKVRGLRFSKAVETIVGRCAAEPPVYADKKKNNKPKLLLLPDKSASNRVIFRYLCGRGIDRELVAKCVSEGKVFESLPYHNVVFVGFDTENKPRYASYRATGRMRILGDCSGS
;
A
#
# COMPACT_ATOMS: atom_id res chain seq x y z
N MET A 1 -33.00 -6.39 23.63
CA MET A 1 -31.62 -6.27 23.12
C MET A 1 -30.80 -5.60 24.22
N PRO A 2 -29.64 -6.12 24.64
CA PRO A 2 -28.80 -5.41 25.60
C PRO A 2 -28.40 -4.06 24.98
N TYR A 3 -28.83 -2.98 25.60
CA TYR A 3 -28.62 -1.61 25.13
C TYR A 3 -27.18 -1.23 25.42
N VAL A 4 -26.40 -0.98 24.36
CA VAL A 4 -25.04 -0.48 24.47
C VAL A 4 -25.10 1.03 24.31
N ASP A 5 -24.49 1.75 25.25
CA ASP A 5 -24.49 3.22 25.23
C ASP A 5 -23.88 3.76 23.93
N ALA A 6 -24.51 4.77 23.34
CA ALA A 6 -24.07 5.35 22.08
C ALA A 6 -22.66 5.97 22.16
N GLN A 7 -22.28 6.52 23.32
CA GLN A 7 -20.93 7.05 23.57
C GLN A 7 -19.92 5.90 23.62
N ALA A 8 -20.26 4.78 24.28
CA ALA A 8 -19.41 3.61 24.33
C ALA A 8 -19.16 3.03 22.93
N VAL A 9 -20.18 3.03 22.06
CA VAL A 9 -20.04 2.62 20.67
C VAL A 9 -19.15 3.57 19.87
N ALA A 10 -19.30 4.89 20.06
CA ALA A 10 -18.47 5.88 19.39
C ALA A 10 -16.99 5.73 19.77
N GLN A 11 -16.69 5.61 21.07
CA GLN A 11 -15.34 5.39 21.58
C GLN A 11 -14.74 4.08 21.04
N ALA A 12 -15.51 2.99 21.01
CA ALA A 12 -15.04 1.72 20.47
C ALA A 12 -14.77 1.76 18.96
N ARG A 13 -15.44 2.66 18.21
CA ARG A 13 -15.22 2.86 16.78
C ARG A 13 -13.98 3.70 16.46
N GLU A 14 -13.60 4.62 17.35
CA GLU A 14 -12.39 5.43 17.18
C GLU A 14 -11.12 4.59 17.29
N MET A 15 -11.18 3.48 18.04
CA MET A 15 -10.07 2.55 18.18
C MET A 15 -9.73 1.88 16.85
N ASP A 16 -8.51 2.10 16.35
CA ASP A 16 -7.99 1.40 15.19
C ASP A 16 -7.44 0.02 15.55
N LEU A 17 -7.45 -0.90 14.57
CA LEU A 17 -7.04 -2.29 14.80
C LEU A 17 -5.55 -2.40 15.18
N LEU A 18 -4.69 -1.59 14.58
CA LEU A 18 -3.25 -1.69 14.83
C LEU A 18 -2.95 -1.32 16.29
N THR A 19 -3.52 -0.22 16.77
CA THR A 19 -3.42 0.23 18.16
C THR A 19 -3.99 -0.80 19.12
N TYR A 20 -5.16 -1.38 18.83
CA TYR A 20 -5.74 -2.43 19.67
C TYR A 20 -4.81 -3.65 19.80
N LEU A 21 -4.27 -4.15 18.68
CA LEU A 21 -3.37 -5.30 18.69
C LEU A 21 -2.04 -4.97 19.38
N GLN A 22 -1.47 -3.79 19.15
CA GLN A 22 -0.21 -3.40 19.81
C GLN A 22 -0.33 -3.32 21.33
N ASN A 23 -1.45 -2.79 21.83
CA ASN A 23 -1.64 -2.60 23.27
C ASN A 23 -2.07 -3.88 23.97
N TYR A 24 -3.00 -4.64 23.38
CA TYR A 24 -3.67 -5.71 24.12
C TYR A 24 -3.39 -7.13 23.60
N GLU A 25 -2.95 -7.28 22.35
CA GLU A 25 -2.67 -8.59 21.75
C GLU A 25 -1.37 -8.55 20.88
N PRO A 26 -0.24 -8.06 21.42
CA PRO A 26 0.99 -7.85 20.63
C PRO A 26 1.54 -9.14 20.02
N GLN A 27 1.26 -10.29 20.64
CA GLN A 27 1.62 -11.62 20.15
C GLN A 27 0.95 -12.00 18.83
N GLU A 28 -0.20 -11.43 18.50
CA GLU A 28 -0.85 -11.66 17.21
C GLU A 28 -0.22 -10.82 16.11
N LEU A 29 0.48 -9.73 16.43
CA LEU A 29 0.97 -8.79 15.44
C LEU A 29 2.33 -9.24 14.88
N VAL A 30 2.40 -9.42 13.56
CA VAL A 30 3.63 -9.74 12.84
C VAL A 30 3.92 -8.62 11.82
N LYS A 31 5.10 -8.01 11.91
CA LYS A 31 5.52 -6.95 10.99
C LYS A 31 6.05 -7.55 9.69
N ILE A 32 5.53 -7.07 8.56
CA ILE A 32 5.97 -7.52 7.23
C ILE A 32 7.02 -6.57 6.67
N SER A 33 6.66 -5.29 6.49
CA SER A 33 7.53 -4.29 5.88
C SER A 33 6.96 -2.89 6.11
N GLY A 34 7.83 -1.92 6.42
CA GLY A 34 7.41 -0.53 6.69
C GLY A 34 6.32 -0.47 7.77
N ASP A 35 5.18 0.14 7.42
CA ASP A 35 3.98 0.27 8.27
C ASP A 35 2.92 -0.80 7.94
N ASN A 36 3.30 -1.90 7.27
CA ASN A 36 2.41 -3.02 6.94
C ASN A 36 2.60 -4.18 7.91
N TYR A 37 1.48 -4.67 8.45
CA TYR A 37 1.43 -5.75 9.43
C TYR A 37 0.47 -6.85 8.96
N CYS A 38 0.65 -8.06 9.49
CA CYS A 38 -0.34 -9.14 9.44
C CYS A 38 -0.57 -9.73 10.82
N THR A 39 -1.66 -10.47 10.96
CA THR A 39 -1.88 -11.29 12.15
C THR A 39 -1.15 -12.62 12.03
N ARG A 40 -0.67 -13.18 13.14
CA ARG A 40 -0.03 -14.50 13.22
C ARG A 40 -1.01 -15.62 12.91
N SER A 41 -2.24 -15.50 13.43
CA SER A 41 -3.31 -16.47 13.17
C SER A 41 -3.81 -16.44 11.73
N HIS A 42 -3.80 -15.27 11.08
CA HIS A 42 -4.30 -15.08 9.72
C HIS A 42 -3.30 -14.26 8.90
N ASP A 43 -2.42 -14.94 8.17
CA ASP A 43 -1.40 -14.33 7.31
C ASP A 43 -1.98 -13.44 6.19
N SER A 44 -3.16 -13.81 5.70
CA SER A 44 -3.93 -13.13 4.66
C SER A 44 -4.73 -11.94 5.18
N LEU A 45 -4.74 -11.68 6.50
CA LEU A 45 -5.23 -10.45 7.08
C LEU A 45 -4.08 -9.44 7.12
N LYS A 46 -4.20 -8.39 6.32
CA LYS A 46 -3.19 -7.33 6.21
C LYS A 46 -3.72 -6.04 6.83
N ILE A 47 -2.86 -5.36 7.57
CA ILE A 47 -3.14 -4.10 8.26
C ILE A 47 -2.17 -3.05 7.70
N SER A 48 -2.72 -1.93 7.20
CA SER A 48 -1.95 -0.82 6.65
C SER A 48 -2.76 0.47 6.70
N ASN A 49 -2.09 1.60 6.93
CA ASN A 49 -2.71 2.94 6.90
C ASN A 49 -3.98 3.09 7.77
N GLY A 50 -4.04 2.41 8.93
CA GLY A 50 -5.21 2.41 9.82
C GLY A 50 -6.43 1.66 9.25
N LYS A 51 -6.22 0.81 8.25
CA LYS A 51 -7.23 -0.07 7.64
C LYS A 51 -6.74 -1.51 7.70
N TRP A 52 -7.66 -2.45 7.60
CA TRP A 52 -7.31 -3.85 7.49
C TRP A 52 -8.20 -4.57 6.48
N TYR A 53 -7.65 -5.57 5.82
CA TYR A 53 -8.35 -6.38 4.83
C TYR A 53 -7.96 -7.85 4.94
N TRP A 54 -8.97 -8.71 4.93
CA TRP A 54 -8.80 -10.16 4.93
C TRP A 54 -8.96 -10.71 3.52
N TRP A 55 -7.84 -10.87 2.83
CA TRP A 55 -7.79 -11.18 1.40
C TRP A 55 -8.43 -12.52 1.04
N SER A 56 -8.21 -13.56 1.85
CA SER A 56 -8.79 -14.89 1.61
C SER A 56 -10.30 -14.97 1.89
N ARG A 57 -10.86 -14.00 2.61
CA ARG A 57 -12.30 -13.95 2.94
C ARG A 57 -13.06 -12.84 2.20
N GLY A 58 -12.35 -11.90 1.56
CA GLY A 58 -12.95 -10.87 0.73
C GLY A 58 -13.67 -9.75 1.49
N PHE A 59 -13.25 -9.42 2.71
CA PHE A 59 -13.79 -8.29 3.46
C PHE A 59 -12.72 -7.54 4.25
N GLY A 60 -13.02 -6.31 4.64
CA GLY A 60 -12.15 -5.48 5.47
C GLY A 60 -12.90 -4.56 6.42
N GLY A 61 -12.13 -3.73 7.11
CA GLY A 61 -12.63 -2.79 8.09
C GLY A 61 -11.62 -1.70 8.41
N TYR A 62 -12.08 -0.75 9.22
CA TYR A 62 -11.29 0.40 9.67
C TYR A 62 -11.05 0.33 11.18
N SER A 63 -12.07 -0.10 11.92
CA SER A 63 -12.04 -0.13 13.38
C SER A 63 -11.56 -1.48 13.93
N ALA A 64 -11.05 -1.47 15.16
CA ALA A 64 -10.83 -2.68 15.95
C ALA A 64 -12.15 -3.39 16.27
N LEU A 65 -13.24 -2.63 16.42
CA LEU A 65 -14.59 -3.17 16.65
C LEU A 65 -15.02 -4.10 15.50
N ASP A 66 -14.83 -3.68 14.24
CA ASP A 66 -15.12 -4.50 13.07
C ASP A 66 -14.33 -5.82 13.07
N TYR A 67 -13.07 -5.77 13.51
CA TYR A 67 -12.21 -6.94 13.60
C TYR A 67 -12.71 -7.92 14.66
N LEU A 68 -13.05 -7.43 15.85
CA LEU A 68 -13.57 -8.26 16.93
C LEU A 68 -14.88 -8.95 16.54
N VAL A 69 -15.76 -8.26 15.81
CA VAL A 69 -17.02 -8.83 15.35
C VAL A 69 -16.82 -9.80 14.19
N LYS A 70 -16.13 -9.38 13.12
CA LYS A 70 -16.06 -10.16 11.87
C LYS A 70 -14.98 -11.24 11.89
N VAL A 71 -13.88 -11.02 12.60
CA VAL A 71 -12.72 -11.94 12.61
C VAL A 71 -12.73 -12.81 13.87
N ARG A 72 -12.89 -12.21 15.06
CA ARG A 72 -12.99 -12.97 16.31
C ARG A 72 -14.39 -13.55 16.57
N GLY A 73 -15.39 -13.18 15.77
CA GLY A 73 -16.75 -13.73 15.88
C GLY A 73 -17.51 -13.28 17.14
N LEU A 74 -17.08 -12.19 17.78
CA LEU A 74 -17.73 -11.69 18.99
C LEU A 74 -19.06 -11.03 18.66
N ARG A 75 -20.02 -11.16 19.58
CA ARG A 75 -21.25 -10.36 19.52
C ARG A 75 -20.90 -8.88 19.65
N PHE A 76 -21.63 -8.03 18.93
CA PHE A 76 -21.37 -6.59 18.90
C PHE A 76 -21.26 -5.97 20.29
N SER A 77 -22.22 -6.24 21.19
CA SER A 77 -22.19 -5.73 22.57
C SER A 77 -20.94 -6.17 23.33
N LYS A 78 -20.56 -7.45 23.18
CA LYS A 78 -19.36 -8.00 23.81
C LYS A 78 -18.08 -7.37 23.25
N ALA A 79 -18.04 -7.09 21.95
CA ALA A 79 -16.90 -6.42 21.32
C ALA A 79 -16.72 -4.99 21.83
N VAL A 80 -17.81 -4.23 21.99
CA VAL A 80 -17.78 -2.87 22.57
C VAL A 80 -17.31 -2.93 24.03
N GLU A 81 -17.90 -3.82 24.85
CA GLU A 81 -17.49 -4.03 26.24
C GLU A 81 -16.00 -4.39 26.36
N THR A 82 -15.49 -5.21 25.44
CA THR A 82 -14.07 -5.63 25.45
C THR A 82 -13.14 -4.46 25.19
N ILE A 83 -13.45 -3.61 24.20
CA ILE A 83 -12.64 -2.43 23.89
C ILE A 83 -12.70 -1.43 25.05
N VAL A 84 -13.91 -1.06 25.49
CA VAL A 84 -14.10 -0.07 26.56
C VAL A 84 -13.52 -0.57 27.88
N GLY A 85 -13.74 -1.84 28.23
CA GLY A 85 -13.21 -2.44 29.45
C GLY A 85 -11.68 -2.50 29.46
N ARG A 86 -11.05 -2.84 28.34
CA ARG A 86 -9.59 -2.81 28.21
C ARG A 86 -9.04 -1.39 28.27
N CYS A 87 -9.70 -0.43 27.62
CA CYS A 87 -9.30 0.98 27.70
C CYS A 87 -9.45 1.58 29.11
N ALA A 88 -10.45 1.14 29.87
CA ALA A 88 -10.66 1.57 31.25
C ALA A 88 -9.64 0.96 32.23
N ALA A 89 -9.24 -0.29 32.00
CA ALA A 89 -8.23 -0.96 32.81
C ALA A 89 -6.80 -0.46 32.51
N GLU A 90 -6.47 -0.39 31.23
CA GLU A 90 -5.16 0.06 30.73
C GLU A 90 -5.37 1.02 29.56
N PRO A 91 -5.17 2.34 29.77
CA PRO A 91 -5.37 3.32 28.72
C PRO A 91 -4.42 3.04 27.54
N PRO A 92 -4.95 2.99 26.31
CA PRO A 92 -4.17 2.65 25.13
C PRO A 92 -3.10 3.71 24.86
N VAL A 93 -1.89 3.26 24.53
CA VAL A 93 -0.85 4.12 23.98
C VAL A 93 -1.12 4.27 22.49
N TYR A 94 -1.59 5.46 22.11
CA TYR A 94 -1.73 5.82 20.70
C TYR A 94 -0.36 6.22 20.17
N ALA A 95 0.21 5.40 19.29
CA ALA A 95 1.34 5.84 18.50
C ALA A 95 0.85 6.94 17.53
N ASP A 96 1.56 8.06 17.49
CA ASP A 96 1.33 9.07 16.45
C ASP A 96 1.31 8.37 15.10
N LYS A 97 0.18 8.47 14.40
CA LYS A 97 0.09 8.07 13.00
C LYS A 97 1.12 8.92 12.27
N LYS A 98 2.34 8.38 12.10
CA LYS A 98 3.35 8.97 11.23
C LYS A 98 2.70 9.02 9.86
N LYS A 99 2.07 10.14 9.54
CA LYS A 99 1.83 10.55 8.18
C LYS A 99 3.22 10.60 7.59
N ASN A 100 3.63 9.51 6.93
CA ASN A 100 4.80 9.50 6.07
C ASN A 100 4.45 10.39 4.86
N ASN A 101 4.28 11.68 5.14
CA ASN A 101 4.06 12.78 4.22
C ASN A 101 5.39 13.24 3.62
N LYS A 102 6.49 12.50 3.84
CA LYS A 102 7.69 12.73 3.04
C LYS A 102 7.32 12.34 1.61
N PRO A 103 7.26 13.30 0.66
CA PRO A 103 7.02 12.94 -0.72
C PRO A 103 8.14 11.97 -1.10
N LYS A 104 7.77 10.74 -1.45
CA LYS A 104 8.74 9.81 -2.04
C LYS A 104 9.23 10.51 -3.31
N LEU A 105 10.50 10.89 -3.32
CA LEU A 105 11.12 11.45 -4.51
C LEU A 105 11.26 10.32 -5.51
N LEU A 106 10.64 10.48 -6.67
CA LEU A 106 10.80 9.55 -7.78
C LEU A 106 12.25 9.60 -8.25
N LEU A 107 12.96 8.49 -8.10
CA LEU A 107 14.32 8.33 -8.58
C LEU A 107 14.27 7.65 -9.95
N LEU A 108 14.50 8.45 -10.99
CA LEU A 108 14.62 7.94 -12.35
C LEU A 108 16.03 7.40 -12.57
N PRO A 109 16.18 6.26 -13.27
CA PRO A 109 17.50 5.75 -13.65
C PRO A 109 18.15 6.64 -14.72
N ASP A 110 19.46 6.51 -14.84
CA ASP A 110 20.24 7.24 -15.85
C ASP A 110 19.78 6.89 -17.27
N LYS A 111 19.65 7.91 -18.11
CA LYS A 111 19.20 7.77 -19.50
C LYS A 111 20.38 7.46 -20.42
N SER A 112 20.22 6.42 -21.24
CA SER A 112 21.13 6.09 -22.35
C SER A 112 21.07 7.18 -23.43
N ALA A 113 22.22 7.46 -24.05
CA ALA A 113 22.30 8.40 -25.17
C ALA A 113 21.64 7.87 -26.45
N SER A 114 21.47 6.54 -26.55
CA SER A 114 20.85 5.87 -27.70
C SER A 114 19.40 5.50 -27.38
N ASN A 115 18.53 5.63 -28.38
CA ASN A 115 17.14 5.16 -28.31
C ASN A 115 16.91 3.88 -29.12
N ARG A 116 17.98 3.27 -29.66
CA ARG A 116 17.88 2.12 -30.59
C ARG A 116 17.18 0.92 -29.95
N VAL A 117 17.41 0.67 -28.66
CA VAL A 117 16.80 -0.48 -27.97
C VAL A 117 15.30 -0.26 -27.79
N ILE A 118 14.88 0.98 -27.50
CA ILE A 118 13.47 1.36 -27.36
C ILE A 118 12.71 1.09 -28.65
N PHE A 119 13.21 1.63 -29.78
CA PHE A 119 12.57 1.45 -31.08
C PHE A 119 12.50 -0.02 -31.48
N ARG A 120 13.61 -0.76 -31.33
CA ARG A 120 13.62 -2.21 -31.61
C ARG A 120 12.56 -2.95 -30.79
N TYR A 121 12.44 -2.63 -29.50
CA TYR A 121 11.54 -3.32 -28.59
C TYR A 121 10.06 -2.96 -28.83
N LEU A 122 9.73 -1.67 -28.88
CA LEU A 122 8.35 -1.20 -29.00
C LEU A 122 7.79 -1.40 -30.41
N CYS A 123 8.58 -1.13 -31.45
CA CYS A 123 8.14 -1.38 -32.82
C CYS A 123 8.04 -2.88 -33.12
N GLY A 124 8.95 -3.70 -32.56
CA GLY A 124 8.83 -5.16 -32.62
C GLY A 124 7.57 -5.72 -31.92
N ARG A 125 6.93 -4.92 -31.06
CA ARG A 125 5.64 -5.22 -30.42
C ARG A 125 4.43 -4.67 -31.18
N GLY A 126 4.64 -4.09 -32.36
CA GLY A 126 3.59 -3.51 -33.20
C GLY A 126 3.19 -2.08 -32.83
N ILE A 127 3.98 -1.38 -32.01
CA ILE A 127 3.74 0.04 -31.72
C ILE A 127 4.31 0.89 -32.85
N ASP A 128 3.50 1.81 -33.37
CA ASP A 128 3.88 2.71 -34.44
C ASP A 128 5.16 3.51 -34.12
N ARG A 129 6.01 3.68 -35.13
CA ARG A 129 7.33 4.29 -34.97
C ARG A 129 7.23 5.78 -34.67
N GLU A 130 6.30 6.50 -35.28
CA GLU A 130 6.10 7.93 -35.03
C GLU A 130 5.57 8.15 -33.61
N LEU A 131 4.67 7.29 -33.15
CA LEU A 131 4.19 7.32 -31.77
C LEU A 131 5.33 7.09 -30.76
N VAL A 132 6.20 6.10 -31.01
CA VAL A 132 7.38 5.86 -30.17
C VAL A 132 8.31 7.07 -30.19
N ALA A 133 8.57 7.66 -31.37
CA ALA A 133 9.43 8.83 -31.50
C ALA A 133 8.89 10.03 -30.69
N LYS A 134 7.58 10.29 -30.78
CA LYS A 134 6.90 11.33 -30.01
C LYS A 134 7.03 11.11 -28.50
N CYS A 135 6.78 9.89 -28.03
CA CYS A 135 6.93 9.56 -26.61
C CYS A 135 8.38 9.72 -26.11
N VAL A 136 9.37 9.43 -26.95
CA VAL A 136 10.79 9.63 -26.63
C VAL A 136 11.16 11.11 -26.59
N SER A 137 10.67 11.92 -27.53
CA SER A 137 10.93 13.37 -27.55
C SER A 137 10.26 14.09 -26.37
N GLU A 138 9.07 13.65 -25.97
CA GLU A 138 8.36 14.17 -24.80
C GLU A 138 8.94 13.66 -23.46
N GLY A 139 9.96 12.79 -23.49
CA GLY A 139 10.56 12.22 -22.28
C GLY A 139 9.69 11.21 -21.55
N LYS A 140 8.57 10.78 -22.14
CA LYS A 140 7.65 9.75 -21.61
C LYS A 140 8.25 8.35 -21.68
N VAL A 141 9.16 8.12 -22.62
CA VAL A 141 9.86 6.85 -22.76
C VAL A 141 11.36 7.09 -22.95
N PHE A 142 12.17 6.35 -22.21
CA PHE A 142 13.63 6.35 -22.39
C PHE A 142 14.26 5.00 -22.08
N GLU A 143 15.53 4.84 -22.45
CA GLU A 143 16.32 3.64 -22.21
C GLU A 143 17.18 3.85 -20.97
N SER A 144 17.07 2.99 -19.97
CA SER A 144 17.82 3.11 -18.70
C SER A 144 19.19 2.44 -18.74
N LEU A 145 20.18 2.99 -18.05
CA LEU A 145 21.44 2.33 -17.73
C LEU A 145 21.42 1.70 -16.32
N PRO A 146 22.24 0.67 -16.05
CA PRO A 146 23.12 -0.04 -16.99
C PRO A 146 22.42 -1.16 -17.77
N TYR A 147 21.16 -1.47 -17.45
CA TYR A 147 20.49 -2.69 -17.92
C TYR A 147 19.77 -2.56 -19.27
N HIS A 148 19.75 -1.37 -19.87
CA HIS A 148 19.08 -1.07 -21.15
C HIS A 148 17.59 -1.47 -21.18
N ASN A 149 16.91 -1.32 -20.05
CA ASN A 149 15.45 -1.47 -19.96
C ASN A 149 14.75 -0.27 -20.60
N VAL A 150 13.52 -0.46 -21.07
CA VAL A 150 12.65 0.64 -21.45
C VAL A 150 11.93 1.14 -20.21
N VAL A 151 11.99 2.45 -19.96
CA VAL A 151 11.33 3.12 -18.85
C VAL A 151 10.21 3.97 -19.40
N PHE A 152 9.03 3.86 -18.79
CA PHE A 152 7.84 4.65 -19.06
C PHE A 152 7.60 5.58 -17.89
N VAL A 153 7.48 6.89 -18.17
CA VAL A 153 7.32 7.94 -17.17
C VAL A 153 5.92 8.53 -17.26
N GLY A 154 5.23 8.56 -16.12
CA GLY A 154 3.94 9.23 -15.93
C GLY A 154 4.14 10.61 -15.33
N PHE A 155 3.51 11.61 -15.93
CA PHE A 155 3.56 13.01 -15.52
C PHE A 155 2.22 13.47 -14.92
N ASP A 156 2.25 14.42 -14.00
CA ASP A 156 1.05 15.10 -13.50
C ASP A 156 0.59 16.23 -14.44
N THR A 157 -0.47 16.95 -14.05
CA THR A 157 -1.02 18.09 -14.79
C THR A 157 -0.04 19.27 -14.91
N GLU A 158 1.00 19.32 -14.07
CA GLU A 158 2.07 20.32 -14.09
C GLU A 158 3.31 19.83 -14.86
N ASN A 159 3.20 18.70 -15.56
CA ASN A 159 4.29 18.05 -16.30
C ASN A 159 5.48 17.63 -15.43
N LYS A 160 5.25 17.32 -14.15
CA LYS A 160 6.26 16.76 -13.25
C LYS A 160 6.17 15.23 -13.22
N PRO A 161 7.28 14.50 -13.29
CA PRO A 161 7.26 13.05 -13.26
C PRO A 161 6.84 12.58 -11.85
N ARG A 162 5.77 11.77 -11.79
CA ARG A 162 5.20 11.25 -10.54
C ARG A 162 5.26 9.73 -10.43
N TYR A 163 5.42 9.06 -11.56
CA TYR A 163 5.47 7.60 -11.63
C TYR A 163 6.44 7.18 -12.71
N ALA A 164 7.17 6.10 -12.50
CA ALA A 164 7.90 5.46 -13.59
C ALA A 164 7.91 3.94 -13.43
N SER A 165 7.78 3.23 -14.56
CA SER A 165 7.88 1.78 -14.61
C SER A 165 8.90 1.38 -15.65
N TYR A 166 9.60 0.26 -15.43
CA TYR A 166 10.56 -0.27 -16.37
C TYR A 166 10.16 -1.66 -16.84
N ARG A 167 10.55 -1.97 -18.07
CA ARG A 167 10.41 -3.31 -18.67
C ARG A 167 11.72 -3.71 -19.33
N ALA A 168 12.12 -4.96 -19.11
CA ALA A 168 13.23 -5.54 -19.84
C ALA A 168 12.94 -5.64 -21.34
N THR A 169 13.96 -5.28 -22.11
CA THR A 169 13.94 -5.26 -23.58
C THR A 169 14.58 -6.51 -24.20
N GLY A 170 15.20 -7.35 -23.37
CA GLY A 170 15.82 -8.62 -23.74
C GLY A 170 14.88 -9.83 -23.61
N ARG A 171 15.47 -11.03 -23.50
CA ARG A 171 14.73 -12.30 -23.37
C ARG A 171 14.12 -12.53 -21.99
N MET A 172 14.64 -11.85 -20.96
CA MET A 172 14.13 -11.97 -19.59
C MET A 172 12.86 -11.15 -19.40
N ARG A 173 11.87 -11.71 -18.70
CA ARG A 173 10.60 -11.03 -18.38
C ARG A 173 10.71 -10.30 -17.03
N ILE A 174 11.47 -9.22 -17.01
CA ILE A 174 11.60 -8.35 -15.83
C ILE A 174 10.73 -7.10 -16.05
N LEU A 175 9.90 -6.78 -15.07
CA LEU A 175 9.09 -5.57 -15.04
C LEU A 175 8.93 -5.12 -13.59
N GLY A 176 8.81 -3.82 -13.37
CA GLY A 176 8.60 -3.27 -12.04
C GLY A 176 8.52 -1.75 -12.07
N ASP A 177 8.31 -1.19 -10.88
CA ASP A 177 8.24 0.26 -10.67
C ASP A 177 9.62 0.80 -10.29
N CYS A 178 9.92 2.02 -10.72
CA CYS A 178 11.11 2.74 -10.29
C CYS A 178 10.95 3.20 -8.83
N SER A 179 12.08 3.31 -8.13
CA SER A 179 12.11 3.74 -6.73
C SER A 179 11.43 5.10 -6.54
N GLY A 180 10.46 5.14 -5.63
CA GLY A 180 9.71 6.37 -5.34
C GLY A 180 8.48 6.61 -6.22
N SER A 181 8.12 5.64 -7.06
CA SER A 181 6.80 5.55 -7.70
C SER A 181 5.69 5.13 -6.73
#